data_AF-C7ZHG7-F1
#
_entry.id   AF-C7ZHG7-F1
#
_cell.length_a   1.000
_cell.length_b   1.000
_cell.length_c   1.000
_cell.angle_alpha   90.00
_cell.angle_beta   90.00
_cell.angle_gamma   90.00
#
_symmetry.space_group_name_H-M   'P 1'
#
loop_
_entity.id
_entity.type
_entity.pdbx_description
1 polymer ?
#
loop_
_entity_poly.entity_id
_entity_poly.type
_entity_poly.pdbx_seq_one_letter_code
_entity_poly.pdbx_strand_id
1 'polypeptide(L)'
;MAANESQMPFIRNLASSDRKLRTASLESLSTFLSSRTTLSDTDAQKLWKGLFYALWMTDRPIPQQRLAADLANLLFTLKPTCAIPWLRGFWVVVGAGWTDIDVLRLEKFLLLVRRVFAAHVRLARERGWKDGDVEAIVGVLAEYPFDVEGDLRKSPVGIRLHALDIWVDELEREQALKDEAAAGFVKAVGELVQALKRCPVKPVRERAGDSYEDERLPWAEAGSDREEDDEEWGGFDD
;
A
#
# COMPACT_ATOMS: atom_id res chain seq x y z
N MET A 1 27.67 -1.26 -10.99
CA MET A 1 26.64 -2.14 -10.35
C MET A 1 27.25 -3.10 -9.33
N ALA A 2 28.38 -3.76 -9.60
CA ALA A 2 29.04 -4.69 -8.66
C ALA A 2 29.46 -4.08 -7.29
N ALA A 3 29.77 -2.78 -7.24
CA ALA A 3 30.23 -2.12 -6.00
C ALA A 3 29.15 -1.99 -4.90
N ASN A 4 27.85 -1.90 -5.23
CA ASN A 4 26.78 -1.88 -4.22
C ASN A 4 26.33 -3.27 -3.79
N GLU A 5 26.51 -4.32 -4.61
CA GLU A 5 26.21 -5.69 -4.17
C GLU A 5 27.12 -6.14 -3.02
N SER A 6 28.35 -5.61 -2.98
CA SER A 6 29.29 -5.80 -1.87
C SER A 6 28.73 -5.35 -0.51
N GLN A 7 27.76 -4.41 -0.47
CA GLN A 7 27.22 -3.88 0.79
C GLN A 7 26.00 -4.65 1.32
N MET A 8 25.39 -5.55 0.53
CA MET A 8 24.18 -6.29 0.91
C MET A 8 24.23 -7.76 0.43
N PRO A 9 25.23 -8.56 0.87
CA PRO A 9 25.45 -9.92 0.37
C PRO A 9 24.28 -10.87 0.68
N PHE A 10 23.48 -10.57 1.71
CA PHE A 10 22.33 -11.36 2.13
C PHE A 10 21.16 -11.33 1.13
N ILE A 11 21.09 -10.33 0.22
CA ILE A 11 19.96 -10.19 -0.71
C ILE A 11 19.83 -11.41 -1.62
N ARG A 12 20.95 -11.96 -2.10
CA ARG A 12 20.94 -13.13 -3.00
C ARG A 12 20.32 -14.36 -2.33
N ASN A 13 20.54 -14.51 -1.02
CA ASN A 13 20.06 -15.65 -0.26
C ASN A 13 18.58 -15.53 0.11
N LEU A 14 17.95 -14.35 -0.01
CA LEU A 14 16.50 -14.18 0.17
C LEU A 14 15.69 -14.96 -0.87
N ALA A 15 16.24 -15.14 -2.07
CA ALA A 15 15.62 -15.93 -3.15
C ALA A 15 16.07 -17.41 -3.16
N SER A 16 16.86 -17.85 -2.18
CA SER A 16 17.36 -19.24 -2.12
C SER A 16 16.20 -20.24 -1.98
N SER A 17 16.33 -21.42 -2.57
CA SER A 17 15.39 -22.54 -2.34
C SER A 17 15.49 -23.10 -0.92
N ASP A 18 16.64 -22.95 -0.26
CA ASP A 18 16.83 -23.36 1.13
C ASP A 18 16.15 -22.38 2.09
N ARG A 19 15.13 -22.90 2.81
CA ARG A 19 14.39 -22.15 3.82
C ARG A 19 15.29 -21.60 4.92
N LYS A 20 16.29 -22.35 5.39
CA LYS A 20 17.18 -21.91 6.48
C LYS A 20 18.02 -20.71 6.03
N LEU A 21 18.54 -20.75 4.80
CA LEU A 21 19.27 -19.62 4.22
C LEU A 21 18.38 -18.39 4.06
N ARG A 22 17.13 -18.54 3.62
CA ARG A 22 16.19 -17.42 3.54
C ARG A 22 15.92 -16.81 4.92
N THR A 23 15.65 -17.65 5.93
CA THR A 23 15.39 -17.18 7.30
C THR A 23 16.58 -16.41 7.88
N ALA A 24 17.79 -16.95 7.80
CA ALA A 24 19.00 -16.27 8.26
C ALA A 24 19.26 -14.94 7.52
N SER A 25 18.89 -14.87 6.24
CA SER A 25 19.02 -13.66 5.43
C SER A 25 17.99 -12.60 5.78
N LEU A 26 16.78 -12.99 6.17
CA LEU A 26 15.75 -12.06 6.69
C LEU A 26 16.18 -11.47 8.04
N GLU A 27 16.77 -12.28 8.92
CA GLU A 27 17.35 -11.81 10.19
C GLU A 27 18.47 -10.80 9.94
N SER A 28 19.40 -11.12 9.03
CA SER A 28 20.50 -10.23 8.62
C SER A 28 19.98 -8.92 8.02
N LEU A 29 18.91 -8.98 7.21
CA LEU A 29 18.26 -7.80 6.62
C LEU A 29 17.64 -6.93 7.71
N SER A 30 16.95 -7.52 8.69
CA SER A 30 16.35 -6.78 9.81
C SER A 30 17.41 -6.05 10.64
N THR A 31 18.53 -6.72 10.96
CA THR A 31 19.68 -6.07 11.62
C THR A 31 20.28 -4.96 10.75
N PHE A 32 20.43 -5.20 9.45
CA PHE A 32 20.93 -4.18 8.53
C PHE A 32 20.01 -2.94 8.51
N LEU A 33 18.70 -3.13 8.38
CA LEU A 33 17.71 -2.05 8.32
C LEU A 33 17.68 -1.22 9.60
N SER A 34 17.72 -1.85 10.77
CA SER A 34 17.67 -1.13 12.06
C SER A 34 18.90 -0.26 12.33
N SER A 35 20.05 -0.60 11.73
CA SER A 35 21.29 0.19 11.81
C SER A 35 21.34 1.39 10.85
N ARG A 36 20.45 1.46 9.84
CA ARG A 36 20.52 2.47 8.78
C ARG A 36 19.91 3.80 9.18
N THR A 37 20.70 4.87 9.04
CA THR A 37 20.25 6.26 9.23
C THR A 37 19.70 6.90 7.96
N THR A 38 20.11 6.40 6.80
CA THR A 38 19.64 6.84 5.48
C THR A 38 19.41 5.62 4.59
N LEU A 39 18.45 5.74 3.67
CA LEU A 39 18.13 4.71 2.70
C LEU A 39 17.79 5.39 1.36
N SER A 40 18.53 5.05 0.31
CA SER A 40 18.23 5.53 -1.05
C SER A 40 17.06 4.75 -1.66
N ASP A 41 16.31 5.37 -2.57
CA ASP A 41 15.23 4.68 -3.29
C ASP A 41 15.75 3.44 -4.03
N THR A 42 16.94 3.54 -4.62
CA THR A 42 17.57 2.41 -5.33
C THR A 42 17.90 1.24 -4.41
N ASP A 43 18.41 1.50 -3.19
CA ASP A 43 18.71 0.43 -2.26
C ASP A 43 17.45 -0.16 -1.63
N ALA A 44 16.42 0.67 -1.37
CA ALA A 44 15.10 0.19 -0.96
C ALA A 44 14.50 -0.76 -2.02
N GLN A 45 14.58 -0.42 -3.30
CA GLN A 45 14.12 -1.26 -4.40
C GLN A 45 14.90 -2.59 -4.48
N LYS A 46 16.23 -2.58 -4.31
CA LYS A 46 17.03 -3.82 -4.29
C LYS A 46 16.62 -4.75 -3.15
N LEU A 47 16.41 -4.19 -1.96
CA LEU A 47 15.98 -4.95 -0.79
C LEU A 47 14.59 -5.54 -1.01
N TRP A 48 13.63 -4.72 -1.44
CA TRP A 48 12.27 -5.18 -1.74
C TRP A 48 12.24 -6.24 -2.85
N LYS A 49 13.11 -6.15 -3.86
CA LYS A 49 13.23 -7.21 -4.87
C LYS A 49 13.65 -8.54 -4.25
N GLY A 50 14.58 -8.54 -3.31
CA GLY A 50 14.95 -9.73 -2.54
C GLY A 50 13.77 -10.27 -1.71
N LEU A 51 13.03 -9.38 -1.02
CA LEU A 51 11.87 -9.74 -0.21
C LEU A 51 10.71 -10.29 -1.05
N PHE A 52 10.48 -9.72 -2.24
CA PHE A 52 9.49 -10.20 -3.21
C PHE A 52 9.75 -11.67 -3.56
N TYR A 53 11.00 -12.03 -3.87
CA TYR A 53 11.36 -13.41 -4.16
C TYR A 53 11.39 -14.31 -2.91
N ALA A 54 11.64 -13.76 -1.71
CA ALA A 54 11.48 -14.53 -0.47
C ALA A 54 10.02 -14.99 -0.28
N LEU A 55 9.05 -14.11 -0.55
CA LEU A 55 7.64 -14.47 -0.54
C LEU A 55 7.28 -15.39 -1.71
N TRP A 56 7.85 -15.15 -2.89
CA TRP A 56 7.68 -16.01 -4.06
C TRP A 56 8.04 -17.48 -3.76
N MET A 57 9.14 -17.72 -3.05
CA MET A 57 9.65 -19.04 -2.67
C MET A 57 8.95 -19.66 -1.45
N THR A 58 7.92 -19.02 -0.92
CA THR A 58 7.15 -19.50 0.24
C THR A 58 5.82 -20.09 -0.22
N ASP A 59 5.69 -21.41 -0.13
CA ASP A 59 4.55 -22.16 -0.71
C ASP A 59 3.50 -22.62 0.31
N ARG A 60 3.84 -22.62 1.60
CA ARG A 60 2.91 -23.07 2.65
C ARG A 60 2.05 -21.90 3.14
N PRO A 61 0.72 -22.06 3.30
CA PRO A 61 -0.19 -20.95 3.65
C PRO A 61 0.18 -20.20 4.94
N ILE A 62 0.41 -20.92 6.05
CA ILE A 62 0.75 -20.29 7.33
C ILE A 62 2.08 -19.52 7.26
N PRO A 63 3.17 -20.09 6.70
CA PRO A 63 4.38 -19.31 6.41
C PRO A 63 4.19 -18.11 5.49
N GLN A 64 3.32 -18.16 4.47
CA GLN A 64 3.03 -17.00 3.61
C GLN A 64 2.40 -15.86 4.41
N GLN A 65 1.40 -16.17 5.25
CA GLN A 65 0.72 -15.18 6.07
C GLN A 65 1.68 -14.52 7.08
N ARG A 66 2.50 -15.33 7.75
CA ARG A 66 3.52 -14.84 8.69
C ARG A 66 4.54 -13.95 7.98
N LEU A 67 5.09 -14.43 6.86
CA LEU A 67 6.07 -13.67 6.10
C LEU A 67 5.48 -12.35 5.59
N ALA A 68 4.28 -12.34 5.04
CA ALA A 68 3.63 -11.09 4.60
C ALA A 68 3.50 -10.07 5.74
N ALA A 69 3.15 -10.52 6.95
CA ALA A 69 3.10 -9.67 8.13
C ALA A 69 4.50 -9.19 8.56
N ASP A 70 5.49 -10.08 8.59
CA ASP A 70 6.89 -9.76 8.95
C ASP A 70 7.46 -8.71 7.99
N LEU A 71 7.25 -8.89 6.67
CA LEU A 71 7.72 -7.95 5.64
C LEU A 71 7.11 -6.56 5.79
N ALA A 72 5.79 -6.47 6.06
CA ALA A 72 5.15 -5.19 6.32
C ALA A 72 5.68 -4.52 7.61
N ASN A 73 5.95 -5.33 8.65
CA ASN A 73 6.47 -4.83 9.93
C ASN A 73 7.93 -4.36 9.88
N LEU A 74 8.71 -4.72 8.84
CA LEU A 74 10.07 -4.20 8.66
C LEU A 74 10.12 -2.67 8.64
N LEU A 75 9.05 -2.00 8.19
CA LEU A 75 8.91 -0.55 8.21
C LEU A 75 9.20 0.04 9.60
N PHE A 76 8.73 -0.62 10.67
CA PHE A 76 8.83 -0.13 12.04
C PHE A 76 10.19 -0.44 12.69
N THR A 77 11.07 -1.15 11.98
CA THR A 77 12.47 -1.34 12.41
C THR A 77 13.38 -0.21 11.93
N LEU A 78 12.91 0.58 10.96
CA LEU A 78 13.67 1.64 10.31
C LEU A 78 13.74 2.92 11.15
N LYS A 79 14.79 3.71 10.92
CA LYS A 79 14.79 5.11 11.34
C LYS A 79 13.76 5.90 10.54
N PRO A 80 13.13 6.95 11.13
CA PRO A 80 12.07 7.71 10.46
C PRO A 80 12.43 8.27 9.07
N THR A 81 13.70 8.64 8.88
CA THR A 81 14.29 9.15 7.63
C THR A 81 14.31 8.12 6.50
N CYS A 82 14.21 6.83 6.81
CA CYS A 82 14.24 5.74 5.83
C CYS A 82 12.84 5.26 5.43
N ALA A 83 11.78 5.72 6.11
CA ALA A 83 10.42 5.20 5.93
C ALA A 83 9.87 5.46 4.53
N ILE A 84 9.95 6.69 4.02
CA ILE A 84 9.36 7.04 2.72
C ILE A 84 10.06 6.33 1.55
N PRO A 85 11.41 6.30 1.45
CA PRO A 85 12.10 5.48 0.44
C PRO A 85 11.71 4.00 0.51
N TRP A 86 11.52 3.47 1.73
CA TRP A 86 11.09 2.08 1.92
C TRP A 86 9.68 1.83 1.37
N LEU A 87 8.73 2.72 1.65
CA LEU A 87 7.35 2.61 1.14
C LEU A 87 7.30 2.76 -0.39
N ARG A 88 8.04 3.71 -0.98
CA ARG A 88 8.17 3.83 -2.45
C ARG A 88 8.77 2.57 -3.07
N GLY A 89 9.85 2.06 -2.48
CA GLY A 89 10.53 0.86 -2.96
C GLY A 89 9.61 -0.35 -3.06
N PHE A 90 8.67 -0.49 -2.12
CA PHE A 90 7.64 -1.55 -2.17
C PHE A 90 6.80 -1.44 -3.44
N TRP A 91 6.18 -0.27 -3.66
CA TRP A 91 5.27 -0.06 -4.78
C TRP A 91 5.97 -0.19 -6.14
N VAL A 92 7.21 0.29 -6.26
CA VAL A 92 8.03 0.10 -7.46
C VAL A 92 8.24 -1.39 -7.76
N VAL A 93 8.63 -2.18 -6.76
CA VAL A 93 8.96 -3.60 -6.95
C VAL A 93 7.71 -4.43 -7.22
N VAL A 94 6.65 -4.23 -6.43
CA VAL A 94 5.40 -4.98 -6.62
C VAL A 94 4.73 -4.60 -7.94
N GLY A 95 4.77 -3.31 -8.32
CA GLY A 95 4.31 -2.80 -9.60
C GLY A 95 5.01 -3.47 -10.78
N ALA A 96 6.34 -3.45 -10.79
CA ALA A 96 7.13 -4.04 -11.85
C ALA A 96 6.95 -5.57 -11.97
N GLY A 97 6.71 -6.27 -10.86
CA GLY A 97 6.56 -7.72 -10.84
C GLY A 97 5.13 -8.23 -10.99
N TRP A 98 4.11 -7.36 -10.95
CA TRP A 98 2.72 -7.81 -10.77
C TRP A 98 2.21 -8.71 -11.88
N THR A 99 2.48 -8.34 -13.13
CA THR A 99 2.00 -9.07 -14.31
C THR A 99 2.67 -10.43 -14.49
N ASP A 100 3.80 -10.66 -13.82
CA ASP A 100 4.53 -11.93 -13.85
C ASP A 100 4.02 -12.91 -12.79
N ILE A 101 3.20 -12.46 -11.84
CA ILE A 101 2.62 -13.30 -10.79
C ILE A 101 1.53 -14.17 -11.41
N ASP A 102 1.74 -15.48 -11.42
CA ASP A 102 0.72 -16.44 -11.83
C ASP A 102 -0.40 -16.57 -10.78
N VAL A 103 -1.55 -17.05 -11.22
CA VAL A 103 -2.78 -17.15 -10.41
C VAL A 103 -2.56 -17.92 -9.10
N LEU A 104 -1.71 -18.96 -9.09
CA LEU A 104 -1.45 -19.78 -7.89
C LEU A 104 -0.62 -19.02 -6.83
N ARG A 105 0.04 -17.93 -7.21
CA ARG A 105 0.85 -17.10 -6.32
C ARG A 105 0.16 -15.78 -5.97
N LEU A 106 -0.90 -15.40 -6.66
CA LEU A 106 -1.52 -14.08 -6.51
C LEU A 106 -2.00 -13.80 -5.09
N GLU A 107 -2.64 -14.77 -4.42
CA GLU A 107 -3.22 -14.58 -3.08
C GLU A 107 -2.24 -14.05 -2.03
N LYS A 108 -1.01 -14.61 -1.97
CA LYS A 108 0.00 -14.16 -1.01
C LYS A 108 0.53 -12.76 -1.31
N PHE A 109 0.54 -12.35 -2.58
CA PHE A 109 0.92 -10.99 -2.96
C PHE A 109 -0.20 -9.98 -2.72
N LEU A 110 -1.46 -10.36 -2.93
CA LEU A 110 -2.61 -9.56 -2.50
C LEU A 110 -2.57 -9.35 -0.98
N LEU A 111 -2.26 -10.40 -0.21
CA LEU A 111 -2.10 -10.30 1.24
C LEU A 111 -0.92 -9.38 1.62
N LEU A 112 0.22 -9.48 0.94
CA LEU A 112 1.35 -8.58 1.18
C LEU A 112 0.98 -7.12 0.92
N VAL A 113 0.33 -6.81 -0.21
CA VAL A 113 -0.16 -5.46 -0.51
C VAL A 113 -1.09 -4.98 0.60
N ARG A 114 -2.01 -5.83 1.06
CA ARG A 114 -2.91 -5.49 2.18
C ARG A 114 -2.16 -5.14 3.46
N ARG A 115 -1.17 -5.96 3.85
CA ARG A 115 -0.36 -5.71 5.06
C ARG A 115 0.51 -4.47 4.94
N VAL A 116 1.07 -4.20 3.76
CA VAL A 116 1.90 -3.01 3.54
C VAL A 116 1.05 -1.75 3.47
N PHE A 117 -0.15 -1.79 2.87
CA PHE A 117 -1.09 -0.67 2.90
C PHE A 117 -1.48 -0.33 4.34
N ALA A 118 -1.84 -1.33 5.16
CA ALA A 118 -2.07 -1.14 6.59
C ALA A 118 -0.88 -0.48 7.30
N ALA A 119 0.35 -0.86 6.94
CA ALA A 119 1.56 -0.27 7.52
C ALA A 119 1.73 1.22 7.17
N HIS A 120 1.21 1.71 6.03
CA HIS A 120 1.18 3.14 5.73
C HIS A 120 0.29 3.88 6.74
N VAL A 121 -0.94 3.38 6.94
CA VAL A 121 -1.92 3.99 7.86
C VAL A 121 -1.40 3.93 9.29
N ARG A 122 -0.86 2.78 9.70
CA ARG A 122 -0.25 2.60 11.03
C ARG A 122 0.94 3.54 11.25
N LEU A 123 1.77 3.77 10.25
CA LEU A 123 2.88 4.73 10.37
C LEU A 123 2.36 6.15 10.62
N ALA A 124 1.32 6.58 9.90
CA ALA A 124 0.69 7.88 10.13
C ALA A 124 0.13 7.98 11.55
N ARG A 125 -0.54 6.92 12.04
CA ARG A 125 -1.03 6.84 13.44
C ARG A 125 0.10 6.95 14.46
N GLU A 126 1.16 6.15 14.33
CA GLU A 126 2.29 6.15 15.28
C GLU A 126 3.05 7.49 15.29
N ARG A 127 2.93 8.29 14.21
CA ARG A 127 3.47 9.65 14.13
C ARG A 127 2.48 10.73 14.59
N GLY A 128 1.26 10.34 14.97
CA GLY A 128 0.22 11.24 15.46
C GLY A 128 -0.35 12.13 14.38
N TRP A 129 -0.49 11.61 13.15
CA TRP A 129 -1.18 12.28 12.04
C TRP A 129 -0.62 13.66 11.67
N LYS A 130 0.67 13.90 11.91
CA LYS A 130 1.32 15.19 11.63
C LYS A 130 1.34 15.49 10.13
N ASP A 131 1.02 16.73 9.77
CA ASP A 131 0.86 17.17 8.38
C ASP A 131 2.00 16.73 7.45
N GLY A 132 3.27 16.94 7.84
CA GLY A 132 4.41 16.56 6.99
C GLY A 132 4.57 15.03 6.82
N ASP A 133 4.19 14.24 7.82
CA ASP A 133 4.18 12.78 7.72
C ASP A 133 3.01 12.28 6.89
N VAL A 134 1.83 12.88 7.08
CA VAL A 134 0.62 12.62 6.29
C VAL A 134 0.88 12.92 4.82
N GLU A 135 1.38 14.12 4.50
CA GLU A 135 1.71 14.53 3.14
C GLU A 135 2.69 13.56 2.48
N ALA A 136 3.74 13.17 3.19
CA ALA A 136 4.74 12.25 2.65
C ALA A 136 4.18 10.84 2.41
N ILE A 137 3.34 10.31 3.32
CA ILE A 137 2.74 8.97 3.20
C ILE A 137 1.67 8.95 2.10
N VAL A 138 0.76 9.94 2.10
CA VAL A 138 -0.29 10.10 1.09
C VAL A 138 0.33 10.34 -0.28
N GLY A 139 1.43 11.10 -0.35
CA GLY A 139 2.19 11.31 -1.58
C GLY A 139 2.69 10.00 -2.21
N VAL A 140 3.07 8.99 -1.41
CA VAL A 140 3.41 7.66 -1.95
C VAL A 140 2.19 6.96 -2.51
N LEU A 141 1.03 7.04 -1.85
CA LEU A 141 -0.21 6.43 -2.36
C LEU A 141 -0.68 7.10 -3.66
N ALA A 142 -0.61 8.44 -3.72
CA ALA A 142 -0.91 9.24 -4.90
C ALA A 142 0.02 8.92 -6.07
N GLU A 143 1.30 8.65 -5.78
CA GLU A 143 2.31 8.39 -6.79
C GLU A 143 2.18 6.99 -7.42
N TYR A 144 1.63 6.00 -6.70
CA TYR A 144 1.58 4.60 -7.14
C TYR A 144 0.14 4.05 -7.22
N PRO A 145 -0.45 3.42 -6.17
CA PRO A 145 -1.73 2.74 -6.32
C PRO A 145 -2.87 3.67 -6.75
N PHE A 146 -2.78 4.97 -6.43
CA PHE A 146 -3.79 5.99 -6.73
C PHE A 146 -3.31 7.05 -7.72
N ASP A 147 -2.35 6.73 -8.59
CA ASP A 147 -1.93 7.60 -9.70
C ASP A 147 -3.09 7.95 -10.63
N VAL A 148 -3.39 9.24 -10.81
CA VAL A 148 -4.54 9.69 -11.61
C VAL A 148 -4.28 9.55 -13.12
N GLU A 149 -3.01 9.60 -13.55
CA GLU A 149 -2.64 9.60 -14.97
C GLU A 149 -2.85 8.25 -15.65
N GLY A 150 -2.97 7.17 -14.88
CA GLY A 150 -3.27 5.86 -15.46
C GLY A 150 -2.03 5.12 -15.95
N ASP A 151 -0.82 5.40 -15.42
CA ASP A 151 0.40 4.75 -15.90
C ASP A 151 0.47 3.27 -15.46
N LEU A 152 -0.07 2.41 -16.33
CA LEU A 152 -0.11 0.96 -16.12
C LEU A 152 1.27 0.29 -16.15
N ARG A 153 2.33 0.97 -16.64
CA ARG A 153 3.70 0.44 -16.58
C ARG A 153 4.27 0.58 -15.18
N LYS A 154 3.89 1.65 -14.48
CA LYS A 154 4.29 1.92 -13.10
C LYS A 154 3.40 1.18 -12.10
N SER A 155 2.09 1.21 -12.31
CA SER A 155 1.10 0.59 -11.43
C SER A 155 0.07 -0.18 -12.27
N PRO A 156 0.30 -1.49 -12.48
CA PRO A 156 -0.63 -2.35 -13.19
C PRO A 156 -2.04 -2.33 -12.60
N VAL A 157 -3.04 -2.48 -13.47
CA VAL A 157 -4.46 -2.34 -13.10
C VAL A 157 -4.86 -3.19 -11.91
N GLY A 158 -4.35 -4.42 -11.80
CA GLY A 158 -4.68 -5.33 -10.69
C GLY A 158 -4.25 -4.83 -9.32
N ILE A 159 -3.12 -4.12 -9.20
CA ILE A 159 -2.69 -3.51 -7.93
C ILE A 159 -3.62 -2.38 -7.55
N ARG A 160 -4.00 -1.56 -8.53
CA ARG A 160 -4.84 -0.38 -8.31
C ARG A 160 -6.24 -0.79 -7.87
N LEU A 161 -6.83 -1.78 -8.53
CA LEU A 161 -8.10 -2.36 -8.14
C LEU A 161 -8.02 -2.96 -6.74
N HIS A 162 -6.99 -3.75 -6.45
CA HIS A 162 -6.82 -4.32 -5.11
C HIS A 162 -6.62 -3.25 -4.03
N ALA A 163 -5.89 -2.17 -4.31
CA ALA A 163 -5.76 -1.05 -3.37
C ALA A 163 -7.11 -0.38 -3.10
N LEU A 164 -7.93 -0.18 -4.14
CA LEU A 164 -9.31 0.31 -4.01
C LEU A 164 -10.24 -0.68 -3.29
N ASP A 165 -9.97 -1.99 -3.35
CA ASP A 165 -10.73 -3.01 -2.63
C ASP A 165 -10.50 -2.97 -1.11
N ILE A 166 -9.35 -2.47 -0.67
CA ILE A 166 -8.90 -2.64 0.72
C ILE A 166 -8.74 -1.34 1.50
N TRP A 167 -8.73 -0.18 0.86
CA TRP A 167 -8.29 1.05 1.52
C TRP A 167 -9.17 1.41 2.73
N VAL A 168 -10.50 1.31 2.60
CA VAL A 168 -11.43 1.56 3.71
C VAL A 168 -11.23 0.53 4.84
N ASP A 169 -11.09 -0.75 4.50
CA ASP A 169 -10.82 -1.81 5.48
C ASP A 169 -9.56 -1.53 6.30
N GLU A 170 -8.48 -1.11 5.65
CA GLU A 170 -7.21 -0.87 6.32
C GLU A 170 -7.20 0.46 7.10
N LEU A 171 -7.96 1.47 6.66
CA LEU A 171 -8.22 2.67 7.46
C LEU A 171 -8.98 2.32 8.75
N GLU A 172 -10.03 1.51 8.65
CA GLU A 172 -10.80 1.04 9.80
C GLU A 172 -9.95 0.20 10.75
N ARG A 173 -9.21 -0.78 10.19
CA ARG A 173 -8.36 -1.70 10.95
C ARG A 173 -7.30 -0.97 11.76
N GLU A 174 -6.71 0.08 11.21
CA GLU A 174 -5.72 0.89 11.89
C GLU A 174 -6.33 2.07 12.67
N GLN A 175 -7.66 2.05 12.88
CA GLN A 175 -8.44 2.98 13.69
C GLN A 175 -8.53 4.42 13.15
N ALA A 176 -8.11 4.67 11.91
CA ALA A 176 -8.15 6.00 11.30
C ALA A 176 -9.58 6.53 11.15
N LEU A 177 -10.57 5.68 10.89
CA LEU A 177 -11.97 6.12 10.76
C LEU A 177 -12.63 6.49 12.10
N LYS A 178 -12.03 6.10 13.24
CA LYS A 178 -12.58 6.34 14.59
C LYS A 178 -11.79 7.38 15.39
N ASP A 179 -10.65 7.82 14.85
CA ASP A 179 -9.76 8.79 15.49
C ASP A 179 -9.98 10.18 14.88
N GLU A 180 -10.52 11.11 15.66
CA GLU A 180 -10.76 12.49 15.21
C GLU A 180 -9.47 13.17 14.70
N ALA A 181 -8.32 12.84 15.28
CA ALA A 181 -7.03 13.38 14.85
C ALA A 181 -6.62 12.87 13.45
N ALA A 182 -7.20 11.76 12.99
CA ALA A 182 -6.95 11.20 11.67
C ALA A 182 -7.81 11.81 10.56
N ALA A 183 -8.75 12.72 10.88
CA ALA A 183 -9.69 13.28 9.90
C ALA A 183 -9.00 13.88 8.66
N GLY A 184 -7.87 14.58 8.86
CA GLY A 184 -7.06 15.11 7.76
C GLY A 184 -6.45 14.02 6.87
N PHE A 185 -5.95 12.94 7.48
CA PHE A 185 -5.41 11.79 6.75
C PHE A 185 -6.49 11.05 5.96
N VAL A 186 -7.64 10.76 6.59
CA VAL A 186 -8.79 10.08 5.95
C VAL A 186 -9.29 10.91 4.77
N LYS A 187 -9.46 12.23 4.96
CA LYS A 187 -9.85 13.14 3.89
C LYS A 187 -8.84 13.13 2.74
N ALA A 188 -7.55 13.22 3.04
CA ALA A 188 -6.50 13.24 2.01
C ALA A 188 -6.49 11.93 1.17
N VAL A 189 -6.65 10.76 1.80
CA VAL A 189 -6.78 9.49 1.07
C VAL A 189 -8.07 9.46 0.24
N GLY A 190 -9.19 9.94 0.81
CA GLY A 190 -10.46 10.10 0.10
C GLY A 190 -10.34 10.95 -1.15
N GLU A 191 -9.66 12.10 -1.07
CA GLU A 191 -9.42 13.00 -2.21
C GLU A 191 -8.61 12.30 -3.33
N LEU A 192 -7.64 11.44 -2.99
CA LEU A 192 -6.95 10.62 -3.98
C LEU A 192 -7.91 9.67 -4.71
N VAL A 193 -8.76 8.96 -3.96
CA VAL A 193 -9.75 8.03 -4.52
C VAL A 193 -10.78 8.78 -5.36
N GLN A 194 -11.24 9.95 -4.91
CA GLN A 194 -12.16 10.78 -5.67
C GLN A 194 -11.54 11.27 -6.99
N ALA A 195 -10.26 11.64 -6.98
CA ALA A 195 -9.54 12.05 -8.18
C ALA A 195 -9.45 10.92 -9.22
N LEU A 196 -9.37 9.66 -8.78
CA LEU A 196 -9.38 8.50 -9.67
C LEU A 196 -10.67 8.33 -10.46
N LYS A 197 -11.79 8.98 -10.10
CA LYS A 197 -13.00 9.02 -10.94
C LYS A 197 -12.74 9.68 -12.31
N ARG A 198 -11.61 10.36 -12.50
CA ARG A 198 -11.15 10.93 -13.78
C ARG A 198 -10.04 10.14 -14.48
N CYS A 199 -9.53 9.06 -13.86
CA CYS A 199 -8.46 8.23 -14.42
C CYS A 199 -8.83 7.69 -15.81
N PRO A 200 -7.93 7.63 -16.81
CA PRO A 200 -8.28 7.11 -18.14
C PRO A 200 -8.65 5.61 -18.15
N VAL A 201 -8.27 4.86 -17.11
CA VAL A 201 -8.52 3.42 -16.99
C VAL A 201 -9.92 3.17 -16.42
N LYS A 202 -10.85 2.73 -17.27
CA LYS A 202 -12.28 2.55 -16.92
C LYS A 202 -12.52 1.70 -15.65
N PRO A 203 -11.95 0.48 -15.51
CA PRO A 203 -12.16 -0.32 -14.30
C PRO A 203 -11.71 0.39 -13.01
N VAL A 204 -10.67 1.21 -13.09
CA VAL A 204 -10.18 1.98 -11.94
C VAL A 204 -11.16 3.09 -11.59
N ARG A 205 -11.74 3.79 -12.57
CA ARG A 205 -12.77 4.81 -12.31
C ARG A 205 -14.00 4.23 -11.64
N GLU A 206 -14.50 3.11 -12.18
CA GLU A 206 -15.68 2.44 -11.64
C GLU A 206 -15.42 2.01 -10.19
N ARG A 207 -14.32 1.30 -9.96
CA ARG A 207 -14.00 0.84 -8.60
C ARG A 207 -13.70 1.97 -7.61
N ALA A 208 -13.14 3.08 -8.08
CA ALA A 208 -12.97 4.29 -7.27
C ALA A 208 -14.30 4.97 -6.96
N GLY A 209 -15.27 4.92 -7.88
CA GLY A 209 -16.68 5.25 -7.63
C GLY A 209 -17.23 4.46 -6.46
N ASP A 210 -17.31 3.14 -6.64
CA ASP A 210 -17.91 2.22 -5.68
C ASP A 210 -17.28 2.31 -4.28
N SER A 211 -15.94 2.30 -4.21
CA SER A 211 -15.25 2.30 -2.91
C SER A 211 -15.32 3.64 -2.18
N TYR A 212 -15.62 4.74 -2.88
CA TYR A 212 -15.81 6.07 -2.26
C TYR A 212 -17.18 6.23 -1.60
N GLU A 213 -18.12 5.35 -1.93
CA GLU A 213 -19.49 5.31 -1.41
C GLU A 213 -19.64 4.35 -0.20
N ASP A 214 -18.52 3.80 0.31
CA ASP A 214 -18.53 2.93 1.50
C ASP A 214 -19.13 3.65 2.71
N GLU A 215 -20.16 3.05 3.32
CA GLU A 215 -20.94 3.61 4.44
C GLU A 215 -20.11 3.95 5.68
N ARG A 216 -18.91 3.37 5.82
CA ARG A 216 -18.01 3.63 6.95
C ARG A 216 -17.29 4.97 6.83
N LEU A 217 -17.34 5.63 5.66
CA LEU A 217 -16.62 6.86 5.39
C LEU A 217 -17.36 8.08 5.97
N PRO A 218 -16.64 9.09 6.49
CA PRO A 218 -17.25 10.22 7.18
C PRO A 218 -18.12 11.13 6.29
N TRP A 219 -18.01 11.00 4.97
CA TRP A 219 -18.85 11.73 4.01
C TRP A 219 -20.03 10.93 3.47
N ALA A 220 -20.21 9.67 3.88
CA ALA A 220 -21.36 8.86 3.47
C ALA A 220 -22.67 9.43 4.02
N GLU A 221 -22.70 9.83 5.31
CA GLU A 221 -23.87 10.45 5.95
C GLU A 221 -24.23 11.81 5.34
N ALA A 222 -23.24 12.59 4.88
CA ALA A 222 -23.49 13.87 4.22
C ALA A 222 -24.09 13.73 2.80
N GLY A 223 -24.08 12.52 2.24
CA GLY A 223 -24.68 12.18 0.95
C GLY A 223 -26.16 11.80 1.07
N SER A 224 -26.57 11.13 2.14
CA SER A 224 -27.97 10.72 2.34
C SER A 224 -28.92 11.90 2.54
N ASP A 225 -28.46 12.97 3.20
CA ASP A 225 -29.27 14.19 3.41
C ASP A 225 -29.45 15.03 2.14
N ARG A 226 -28.77 14.72 1.03
CA ARG A 226 -28.91 15.45 -0.25
C ARG A 226 -29.81 14.77 -1.26
N GLU A 227 -30.16 13.49 -1.07
CA GLU A 227 -31.02 12.77 -2.00
C GLU A 227 -32.52 12.91 -1.67
N GLU A 228 -32.89 13.41 -0.48
CA GLU A 228 -34.31 13.65 -0.13
C GLU A 228 -34.91 14.97 -0.68
N ASP A 229 -34.09 15.91 -1.14
CA ASP A 229 -34.57 17.24 -1.59
C ASP A 229 -34.89 17.33 -3.10
N ASP A 230 -34.61 16.30 -3.91
CA ASP A 230 -34.81 16.32 -5.38
C ASP A 230 -36.12 15.63 -5.85
N GLU A 231 -36.99 15.18 -4.94
CA GLU A 231 -38.34 14.65 -5.26
C GLU A 231 -39.48 15.62 -4.86
N GLU A 232 -39.34 16.93 -5.11
CA GLU A 232 -40.47 17.87 -5.07
C GLU A 232 -40.65 18.61 -6.41
N TRP A 233 -41.27 17.95 -7.39
CA TRP A 233 -42.01 18.63 -8.46
C TRP A 233 -42.82 17.63 -9.32
N GLY A 234 -44.09 17.82 -9.66
CA GLY A 234 -45.07 18.86 -9.40
C GLY A 234 -46.34 18.42 -10.13
N GLY A 235 -47.46 18.31 -9.40
CA GLY A 235 -48.75 17.94 -9.99
C GLY A 235 -49.18 18.95 -11.05
N PHE A 236 -49.68 18.46 -12.18
CA PHE A 236 -50.42 19.29 -13.13
C PHE A 236 -51.90 19.27 -12.72
N ASP A 237 -52.41 20.43 -12.30
CA ASP A 237 -53.84 20.75 -12.33
C ASP A 237 -54.13 21.58 -13.59
N ASP A 238 -55.24 21.22 -14.24
CA ASP A 238 -55.93 21.74 -15.45
C ASP A 238 -55.29 21.55 -16.85
#